data_AF-A0A564FVV1-F1
#
_entry.id   AF-A0A564FVV1-F1
#
_cell.length_a   1.000
_cell.length_b   1.000
_cell.length_c   1.000
_cell.angle_alpha   90.00
_cell.angle_beta   90.00
_cell.angle_gamma   90.00
#
_symmetry.space_group_name_H-M   'P 1'
#
loop_
_entity.id
_entity.type
_entity.pdbx_description
1 polymer ?
#
loop_
_entity_poly.entity_id
_entity_poly.type
_entity_poly.pdbx_seq_one_letter_code
_entity_poly.pdbx_strand_id
1 'polypeptide(L)'
;MRPRSRAGRILGSLPASLSGFLLTAAPALPARALEQEQVAACDSLVALRQLAASVHEDRARAAAQASAQAGCRLVPREAIGTVERRAMVGGAPYECLAVSSGGCLWVLP
;
A
#
# COMPACT_ATOMS: atom_id res chain seq x y z
N MET A 1 51.28 -23.63 -17.35
CA MET A 1 51.53 -24.96 -16.76
C MET A 1 50.28 -25.44 -16.03
N ARG A 2 49.69 -26.55 -16.47
CA ARG A 2 48.68 -27.34 -15.71
C ARG A 2 49.44 -28.32 -14.78
N PRO A 3 48.86 -28.71 -13.64
CA PRO A 3 48.36 -30.11 -13.54
C PRO A 3 47.03 -30.23 -12.75
N ARG A 4 46.06 -30.99 -13.29
CA ARG A 4 45.58 -32.33 -12.84
C ARG A 4 44.89 -32.34 -11.47
N SER A 5 43.57 -32.41 -11.43
CA SER A 5 42.75 -33.65 -11.48
C SER A 5 42.90 -34.54 -10.25
N ARG A 6 41.86 -34.55 -9.41
CA ARG A 6 41.47 -35.76 -8.68
C ARG A 6 39.98 -36.03 -8.91
N ALA A 7 39.76 -37.10 -9.66
CA ALA A 7 38.48 -37.75 -9.84
C ALA A 7 38.08 -38.47 -8.53
N GLY A 8 36.82 -38.35 -8.15
CA GLY A 8 36.18 -39.17 -7.14
C GLY A 8 34.76 -39.47 -7.59
N ARG A 9 34.59 -40.58 -8.31
CA ARG A 9 33.29 -41.17 -8.66
C ARG A 9 32.67 -41.76 -7.39
N ILE A 10 31.41 -41.45 -7.09
CA ILE A 10 30.54 -42.37 -6.35
C ILE A 10 29.17 -42.40 -7.04
N LEU A 11 28.83 -43.59 -7.51
CA LEU A 11 27.54 -44.03 -8.01
C LEU A 11 26.53 -44.11 -6.85
N GLY A 12 25.28 -43.74 -7.09
CA GLY A 12 24.11 -44.07 -6.26
C GLY A 12 22.88 -43.41 -6.86
N SER A 13 22.17 -44.07 -7.78
CA SER A 13 20.99 -44.93 -7.51
C SER A 13 19.80 -44.15 -6.93
N LEU A 14 18.77 -43.94 -7.76
CA LEU A 14 17.45 -43.41 -7.38
C LEU A 14 16.74 -44.35 -6.39
N PRO A 15 15.76 -43.82 -5.62
CA PRO A 15 14.38 -44.04 -6.03
C PRO A 15 13.47 -42.81 -5.90
N ALA A 16 12.51 -42.74 -6.82
CA ALA A 16 11.29 -41.96 -6.70
C ALA A 16 10.43 -42.50 -5.54
N SER A 17 9.86 -41.62 -4.71
CA SER A 17 8.54 -41.83 -4.11
C SER A 17 7.98 -40.56 -3.51
N LEU A 18 6.75 -40.29 -3.96
CA LEU A 18 5.85 -39.23 -3.53
C LEU A 18 5.48 -39.39 -2.05
N SER A 19 5.49 -38.28 -1.31
CA SER A 19 4.62 -38.11 -0.14
C SER A 19 4.13 -36.68 -0.13
N GLY A 20 2.87 -36.54 -0.51
CA GLY A 20 2.14 -35.29 -0.53
C GLY A 20 1.98 -34.73 0.87
N PHE A 21 2.36 -33.48 1.03
CA PHE A 21 1.80 -32.63 2.07
C PHE A 21 1.21 -31.44 1.33
N LEU A 22 -0.07 -31.57 0.98
CA LEU A 22 -0.88 -30.44 0.52
C LEU A 22 -1.05 -29.50 1.71
N LEU A 23 -0.07 -28.61 1.90
CA LEU A 23 -0.23 -27.42 2.71
C LEU A 23 -1.28 -26.57 1.99
N THR A 24 -2.53 -26.64 2.45
CA THR A 24 -3.58 -25.70 2.09
C THR A 24 -3.13 -24.32 2.56
N ALA A 25 -2.46 -23.60 1.66
CA ALA A 25 -2.15 -22.20 1.82
C ALA A 25 -3.49 -21.44 1.95
N ALA A 26 -3.84 -21.09 3.19
CA ALA A 26 -4.87 -20.10 3.43
C ALA A 26 -4.44 -18.82 2.69
N PRO A 27 -5.31 -18.19 1.89
CA PRO A 27 -4.96 -16.95 1.22
C PRO A 27 -4.84 -15.90 2.32
N ALA A 28 -3.61 -15.60 2.74
CA ALA A 28 -3.33 -14.33 3.37
C ALA A 28 -3.57 -13.27 2.30
N LEU A 29 -4.78 -12.70 2.27
CA LEU A 29 -5.02 -11.52 1.45
C LEU A 29 -3.91 -10.52 1.79
N PRO A 30 -3.16 -10.03 0.80
CA PRO A 30 -2.07 -9.13 1.08
C PRO A 30 -2.66 -7.88 1.75
N ALA A 31 -2.16 -7.50 2.94
CA ALA A 31 -2.57 -6.28 3.64
C ALA A 31 -2.53 -5.03 2.73
N ARG A 32 -1.71 -5.10 1.67
CA ARG A 32 -1.63 -4.11 0.59
C ARG A 32 -2.93 -3.90 -0.19
N ALA A 33 -3.80 -4.90 -0.32
CA ALA A 33 -5.08 -4.75 -1.00
C ALA A 33 -6.04 -3.86 -0.19
N LEU A 34 -6.10 -4.04 1.13
CA LEU A 34 -6.87 -3.19 2.04
C LEU A 34 -6.33 -1.74 2.09
N GLU A 35 -5.01 -1.54 1.95
CA GLU A 35 -4.39 -0.22 1.81
C GLU A 35 -4.69 0.46 0.47
N GLN A 36 -5.03 -0.29 -0.58
CA GLN A 36 -5.44 0.29 -1.86
C GLN A 36 -6.92 0.70 -1.88
N GLU A 37 -7.74 0.02 -1.08
CA GLU A 37 -9.17 0.27 -0.95
C GLU A 37 -9.50 1.45 -0.02
N GLN A 38 -8.60 1.82 0.89
CA GLN A 38 -8.80 2.97 1.79
C GLN A 38 -7.81 4.10 1.51
N VAL A 39 -8.26 5.34 1.69
CA VAL A 39 -7.46 6.55 1.45
C VAL A 39 -7.54 7.47 2.65
N ALA A 40 -6.41 8.04 3.03
CA ALA A 40 -6.38 9.14 3.99
C ALA A 40 -7.03 10.37 3.37
N ALA A 41 -8.10 10.85 3.98
CA ALA A 41 -8.82 12.04 3.55
C ALA A 41 -9.05 12.98 4.74
N CYS A 42 -8.92 14.27 4.52
CA CYS A 42 -9.04 15.28 5.58
C CYS A 42 -10.08 16.34 5.21
N ASP A 43 -10.75 16.90 6.23
CA ASP A 43 -11.80 17.92 6.06
C ASP A 43 -11.23 19.26 5.55
N SER A 44 -9.93 19.49 5.76
CA SER A 44 -9.23 20.69 5.28
C SER A 44 -7.90 20.35 4.62
N LEU A 45 -7.52 21.16 3.64
CA LEU A 45 -6.22 21.08 2.99
C LEU A 45 -5.07 21.29 3.97
N VAL A 46 -5.27 22.10 5.01
CA VAL A 46 -4.25 22.35 6.05
C VAL A 46 -3.98 21.07 6.85
N ALA A 47 -5.02 20.36 7.29
CA ALA A 47 -4.88 19.10 8.02
C ALA A 47 -4.19 18.04 7.17
N LEU A 48 -4.56 17.94 5.88
CA LEU A 48 -3.90 17.05 4.93
C LEU A 48 -2.42 17.38 4.77
N ARG A 49 -2.05 18.66 4.65
CA ARG A 49 -0.64 19.08 4.53
C ARG A 49 0.17 18.77 5.78
N GLN A 50 -0.43 18.90 6.97
CA GLN A 50 0.23 18.52 8.22
C GLN A 50 0.49 17.01 8.28
N LEU A 51 -0.50 16.20 7.89
CA LEU A 51 -0.34 14.74 7.78
C LEU A 51 0.75 14.38 6.76
N ALA A 52 0.67 14.96 5.56
CA ALA A 52 1.62 14.71 4.49
C ALA A 52 3.06 15.07 4.92
N ALA A 53 3.24 16.17 5.63
CA ALA A 53 4.54 16.56 6.18
C ALA A 53 5.06 15.56 7.24
N SER A 54 4.19 15.01 8.10
CA SER A 54 4.62 14.05 9.13
C SER A 54 5.04 12.69 8.57
N VAL A 55 4.53 12.33 7.39
CA VAL A 55 4.84 11.05 6.72
C VAL A 55 5.73 11.18 5.50
N HIS A 56 6.23 12.38 5.19
CA HIS A 56 7.03 12.68 3.99
C HIS A 56 6.30 12.34 2.67
N GLU A 57 5.01 12.69 2.58
CA GLU A 57 4.13 12.48 1.42
C GLU A 57 3.92 10.98 1.06
N ASP A 58 4.23 10.04 1.96
CA ASP A 58 3.98 8.61 1.78
C ASP A 58 2.50 8.27 2.04
N ARG A 59 1.77 7.87 1.00
CA ARG A 59 0.34 7.53 1.07
C ARG A 59 0.01 6.38 2.01
N ALA A 60 0.82 5.33 2.06
CA ALA A 60 0.56 4.17 2.91
C ALA A 60 0.71 4.57 4.38
N ARG A 61 1.76 5.34 4.69
CA ARG A 61 1.98 5.86 6.05
C ARG A 61 0.93 6.90 6.43
N ALA A 62 0.48 7.74 5.49
CA ALA A 62 -0.64 8.66 5.71
C ALA A 62 -1.92 7.91 6.07
N ALA A 63 -2.26 6.84 5.33
CA ALA A 63 -3.40 5.98 5.63
C ALA A 63 -3.30 5.38 7.03
N ALA A 64 -2.13 4.85 7.41
CA ALA A 64 -1.89 4.31 8.74
C ALA A 64 -2.00 5.34 9.88
N GLN A 65 -1.75 6.63 9.60
CA GLN A 65 -1.78 7.71 10.61
C GLN A 65 -3.05 8.58 10.56
N ALA A 66 -3.91 8.41 9.55
CA ALA A 66 -5.03 9.31 9.30
C ALA A 66 -5.98 9.45 10.50
N SER A 67 -6.30 8.33 11.17
CA SER A 67 -7.19 8.31 12.34
C SER A 67 -6.59 8.95 13.60
N ALA A 68 -5.26 9.13 13.65
CA ALA A 68 -4.58 9.80 14.77
C ALA A 68 -4.45 11.31 14.54
N GLN A 69 -4.67 11.78 13.31
CA GLN A 69 -4.55 13.19 12.93
C GLN A 69 -5.91 13.88 13.02
N ALA A 70 -5.96 15.00 13.74
CA ALA A 70 -7.19 15.78 13.87
C ALA A 70 -7.72 16.26 12.51
N GLY A 71 -9.00 15.99 12.24
CA GLY A 71 -9.66 16.37 10.98
C GLY A 71 -9.28 15.49 9.78
N CYS A 72 -8.67 14.33 10.01
CA CYS A 72 -8.38 13.32 9.01
C CYS A 72 -9.04 11.98 9.38
N ARG A 73 -9.32 11.17 8.37
CA ARG A 73 -9.89 9.83 8.53
C ARG A 73 -9.53 8.93 7.35
N LEU A 74 -9.65 7.63 7.57
CA LEU A 74 -9.68 6.66 6.48
C LEU A 74 -11.07 6.65 5.83
N VAL A 75 -11.08 6.71 4.50
CA VAL A 75 -12.29 6.64 3.70
C VAL A 75 -12.13 5.55 2.66
N PRO A 76 -13.15 4.69 2.45
CA PRO A 76 -13.14 3.75 1.33
C PRO A 76 -13.09 4.50 0.00
N ARG A 77 -12.27 4.05 -0.93
CA ARG A 77 -12.07 4.71 -2.23
C ARG A 77 -13.35 4.76 -3.05
N GLU A 78 -14.24 3.78 -2.88
CA GLU A 78 -15.56 3.74 -3.50
C GLU A 78 -16.54 4.79 -2.94
N ALA A 79 -16.27 5.34 -1.74
CA ALA A 79 -17.05 6.43 -1.17
C ALA A 79 -16.59 7.82 -1.66
N ILE A 80 -15.50 7.87 -2.43
CA ILE A 80 -14.95 9.07 -3.03
C ILE A 80 -15.50 9.25 -4.45
N GLY A 81 -16.12 10.39 -4.68
CA GLY A 81 -16.72 10.77 -5.95
C GLY A 81 -15.77 11.55 -6.87
N THR A 82 -16.37 12.45 -7.66
CA THR A 82 -15.63 13.29 -8.61
C THR A 82 -14.90 14.45 -7.91
N VAL A 83 -13.94 15.04 -8.60
CA VAL A 83 -13.23 16.22 -8.12
C VAL A 83 -14.15 17.43 -8.09
N GLU A 84 -14.40 18.00 -6.90
CA GLU A 84 -15.13 19.26 -6.78
C GLU A 84 -14.21 20.47 -6.81
N ARG A 85 -13.03 20.37 -6.17
CA ARG A 85 -12.07 21.48 -6.05
C ARG A 85 -10.65 20.97 -6.26
N ARG A 86 -9.80 21.83 -6.81
CA ARG A 86 -8.35 21.61 -6.91
C ARG A 86 -7.62 22.82 -6.32
N ALA A 87 -6.48 22.56 -5.70
CA ALA A 87 -5.58 23.58 -5.22
C ALA A 87 -4.13 23.20 -5.54
N MET A 88 -3.32 24.19 -5.92
CA MET A 88 -1.89 23.99 -6.13
C MET A 88 -1.14 24.43 -4.88
N VAL A 89 -0.32 23.54 -4.32
CA VAL A 89 0.53 23.84 -3.16
C VAL A 89 1.94 23.35 -3.45
N GLY A 90 2.91 24.27 -3.47
CA GLY A 90 4.31 23.91 -3.74
C GLY A 90 4.54 23.22 -5.10
N GLY A 91 3.66 23.44 -6.08
CA GLY A 91 3.70 22.77 -7.39
C GLY A 91 2.98 21.42 -7.46
N ALA A 92 2.44 20.90 -6.34
CA ALA A 92 1.66 19.67 -6.32
C ALA A 92 0.14 19.97 -6.41
N PRO A 93 -0.62 19.23 -7.23
CA PRO A 93 -2.07 19.34 -7.29
C PRO A 93 -2.72 18.56 -6.15
N TYR A 94 -3.47 19.26 -5.30
CA TYR A 94 -4.33 18.67 -4.28
C TYR A 94 -5.78 18.72 -4.74
N GLU A 95 -6.50 17.63 -4.50
CA GLU A 95 -7.89 17.48 -4.94
C GLU A 95 -8.80 17.32 -3.73
N CYS A 96 -9.93 18.03 -3.78
CA CYS A 96 -11.05 17.82 -2.88
C CYS A 96 -12.12 17.04 -3.64
N LEU A 97 -12.38 15.81 -3.19
CA LEU A 97 -13.23 14.85 -3.89
C LEU A 97 -14.58 14.75 -3.17
N ALA A 98 -15.68 14.81 -3.93
CA ALA A 98 -17.03 14.73 -3.40
C ALA A 98 -17.21 13.48 -2.54
N VAL A 99 -18.01 13.55 -1.48
CA VAL A 99 -18.37 12.38 -0.66
C VAL A 99 -19.88 12.29 -0.47
N SER A 100 -20.40 11.08 -0.36
CA SER A 100 -21.85 10.80 -0.28
C SER A 100 -22.54 11.45 0.93
N SER A 101 -21.80 11.74 1.99
CA SER A 101 -22.30 12.45 3.19
C SER A 101 -22.48 13.97 2.98
N GLY A 102 -22.10 14.50 1.82
CA GLY A 102 -22.09 15.93 1.51
C GLY A 102 -20.72 16.56 1.73
N GLY A 103 -20.43 17.59 0.93
CA GLY A 103 -19.13 18.25 0.86
C GLY A 103 -18.08 17.43 0.11
N CYS A 104 -16.81 17.80 0.27
CA CYS A 104 -15.68 17.08 -0.29
C CYS A 104 -14.53 16.97 0.71
N LEU A 105 -13.68 15.97 0.52
CA LEU A 105 -12.50 15.74 1.34
C LEU A 105 -11.23 15.87 0.53
N TRP A 106 -10.21 16.44 1.16
CA TRP A 106 -8.89 16.59 0.57
C TRP A 106 -8.11 15.29 0.71
N VAL A 107 -7.56 14.80 -0.40
CA VAL A 107 -6.74 13.58 -0.43
C VAL A 107 -5.31 13.87 -0.89
N LEU A 108 -4.38 13.04 -0.43
CA LEU A 108 -3.00 13.07 -0.91
C LEU A 108 -2.95 12.63 -2.40
N PRO A 109 -2.16 13.32 -3.24
CA PRO A 109 -1.96 12.95 -4.65
C PRO A 109 -1.22 11.61 -4.83
#